data_AF-A0A1J0YY39-F1
#
_entry.id   AF-A0A1J0YY39-F1
#
_cell.length_a   1.000
_cell.length_b   1.000
_cell.length_c   1.000
_cell.angle_alpha   90.00
_cell.angle_beta   90.00
_cell.angle_gamma   90.00
#
_symmetry.space_group_name_H-M   'P 1'
#
loop_
_entity.id
_entity.type
_entity.pdbx_description
1 polymer ?
#
loop_
_entity_poly.entity_id
_entity_poly.type
_entity_poly.pdbx_seq_one_letter_code
_entity_poly.pdbx_strand_id
1 'polypeptide(L)'
;MNTMAQSKLFGLAENRTDIWATPQDFFEKLDRVFNFDLDVCALPENAKCGRFFTPELDGLKQEWTGTCWMNLPYGREISLWIEKAVETANNGHTVVGLLPVRTDVV
;
A
#
# COMPACT_ATOMS: atom_id res chain seq x y z
N MET A 1 8.66 21.45 22.80
CA MET A 1 9.58 20.90 21.77
C MET A 1 8.85 19.75 21.12
N ASN A 2 8.10 20.01 20.03
CA ASN A 2 7.39 18.96 19.29
C ASN A 2 8.22 18.60 18.07
N THR A 3 8.91 17.47 18.17
CA THR A 3 9.67 16.90 17.07
C THR A 3 8.68 16.21 16.13
N MET A 4 8.17 16.93 15.13
CA MET A 4 7.50 16.30 13.99
C MET A 4 8.54 15.40 13.32
N ALA A 5 8.33 14.09 13.39
CA ALA A 5 9.10 13.12 12.63
C ALA A 5 8.93 13.45 11.15
N GLN A 6 9.98 14.04 10.56
CA GLN A 6 10.13 14.19 9.11
C GLN A 6 10.40 12.81 8.51
N SER A 7 9.39 11.96 8.48
CA SER A 7 9.42 10.74 7.67
C SER A 7 9.14 11.17 6.23
N LYS A 8 10.19 11.58 5.52
CA LYS A 8 10.13 11.82 4.08
C LYS A 8 9.81 10.49 3.39
N LEU A 9 8.53 10.25 3.14
CA LEU A 9 8.08 9.25 2.19
C LEU A 9 8.69 9.64 0.82
N PHE A 10 9.44 8.73 0.21
CA PHE A 10 10.04 8.96 -1.09
C PHE A 10 8.92 9.24 -2.11
N GLY A 11 8.99 10.40 -2.78
CA GLY A 11 8.23 10.63 -4.02
C GLY A 11 7.35 11.89 -4.13
N LEU A 12 7.22 12.77 -3.13
CA LEU A 12 6.24 13.88 -3.20
C LEU A 12 6.77 15.27 -2.87
N ALA A 13 6.17 16.25 -3.56
CA ALA A 13 6.38 17.68 -3.41
C ALA A 13 6.01 18.18 -2.01
N GLU A 14 6.64 19.27 -1.56
CA GLU A 14 6.45 19.84 -0.23
C GLU A 14 4.94 20.15 0.04
N ASN A 15 4.42 19.73 1.19
CA ASN A 15 3.03 19.91 1.69
C ASN A 15 1.91 18.99 1.17
N ARG A 16 2.19 17.76 0.71
CA ARG A 16 1.12 16.74 0.56
C ARG A 16 1.28 15.60 1.56
N THR A 17 0.22 15.33 2.31
CA THR A 17 0.06 14.09 3.09
C THR A 17 -0.55 13.05 2.17
N ASP A 18 0.27 12.39 1.35
CA ASP A 18 -0.18 11.31 0.45
C ASP A 18 -0.40 9.96 1.18
N ILE A 19 -0.56 10.01 2.51
CA ILE A 19 -0.87 8.87 3.36
C ILE A 19 -2.39 8.79 3.50
N TRP A 20 -3.02 7.94 2.70
CA TRP A 20 -4.45 7.69 2.75
C TRP A 20 -4.69 6.31 3.36
N ALA A 21 -5.13 6.27 4.61
CA ALA A 21 -5.51 5.01 5.25
C ALA A 21 -6.86 4.51 4.69
N THR A 22 -6.97 3.21 4.41
CA THR A 22 -8.23 2.60 4.01
C THR A 22 -9.23 2.62 5.17
N PRO A 23 -10.48 3.10 4.98
CA PRO A 23 -11.53 2.97 6.00
C PRO A 23 -11.68 1.53 6.46
N GLN A 24 -11.80 1.33 7.77
CA GLN A 24 -11.75 -0.01 8.36
C GLN A 24 -12.91 -0.90 7.88
N ASP A 25 -14.13 -0.35 7.82
CA ASP A 25 -15.32 -1.08 7.36
C ASP A 25 -15.23 -1.49 5.89
N PHE A 26 -14.55 -0.71 5.06
CA PHE A 26 -14.32 -1.02 3.66
C PHE A 26 -13.30 -2.15 3.51
N PHE A 27 -12.18 -2.07 4.23
CA PHE A 27 -11.18 -3.14 4.27
C PHE A 27 -11.80 -4.47 4.74
N GLU A 28 -12.57 -4.46 5.82
CA GLU A 28 -13.20 -5.68 6.38
C GLU A 28 -14.15 -6.38 5.41
N LYS A 29 -14.84 -5.64 4.53
CA LYS A 29 -15.70 -6.26 3.50
C LYS A 29 -14.88 -7.07 2.50
N LEU A 30 -13.70 -6.59 2.13
CA LEU A 30 -12.79 -7.28 1.23
C LEU A 30 -12.05 -8.41 1.95
N ASP A 31 -11.63 -8.16 3.19
CA ASP A 31 -10.94 -9.15 4.01
C ASP A 31 -11.80 -10.40 4.26
N ARG A 32 -13.12 -10.24 4.44
CA ARG A 32 -14.05 -11.39 4.51
C ARG A 32 -14.08 -12.26 3.24
N VAL A 33 -13.67 -11.72 2.10
CA VAL A 33 -13.66 -12.42 0.80
C VAL A 33 -12.29 -13.02 0.52
N PHE A 34 -11.23 -12.23 0.75
CA PHE A 34 -9.88 -12.57 0.33
C PHE A 34 -9.00 -13.10 1.46
N ASN A 35 -9.35 -12.83 2.72
CA ASN A 35 -8.64 -13.20 3.93
C ASN A 35 -7.15 -12.80 3.85
N PHE A 36 -6.88 -11.50 3.99
CA PHE A 36 -5.56 -10.92 3.76
C PHE A 36 -4.54 -11.34 4.82
N ASP A 37 -3.35 -11.70 4.36
CA ASP A 37 -2.22 -12.10 5.20
C ASP A 37 -1.21 -10.96 5.39
N LEU A 38 -1.07 -10.09 4.38
CA LEU A 38 0.01 -9.12 4.25
C LEU A 38 -0.51 -7.77 3.76
N ASP A 39 -0.15 -6.69 4.45
CA ASP A 39 -0.33 -5.31 3.99
C ASP A 39 1.00 -4.78 3.43
N VAL A 40 1.12 -4.66 2.11
CA VAL A 40 2.42 -4.45 1.45
C VAL A 40 2.96 -3.02 1.58
N CYS A 41 2.14 -2.09 2.09
CA CYS A 41 2.53 -0.71 2.31
C CYS A 41 1.68 -0.06 3.40
N ALA A 42 2.21 0.00 4.62
CA ALA A 42 1.49 0.55 5.77
C ALA A 42 2.42 1.25 6.77
N LEU A 43 1.81 1.99 7.68
CA LEU A 43 2.42 2.44 8.92
C LEU A 43 1.87 1.59 10.08
N PRO A 44 2.61 1.43 11.19
CA PRO A 44 2.14 0.68 12.35
C PRO A 44 0.75 1.09 12.85
N GLU A 45 0.42 2.39 12.76
CA GLU A 45 -0.87 2.95 13.18
C GLU A 45 -2.03 2.72 12.19
N ASN A 46 -1.76 2.33 10.95
CA ASN A 46 -2.79 2.18 9.91
C ASN A 46 -2.81 0.81 9.21
N ALA A 47 -1.88 -0.09 9.58
CA ALA A 47 -1.75 -1.42 9.02
C ALA A 47 -3.06 -2.21 9.13
N LYS A 48 -3.39 -2.92 8.04
CA LYS A 48 -4.61 -3.73 7.94
C LYS A 48 -4.41 -5.21 8.21
N CYS A 49 -3.16 -5.65 8.17
CA CYS A 49 -2.76 -7.03 8.44
C CYS A 49 -1.72 -7.06 9.56
N GLY A 50 -1.62 -8.20 10.26
CA GLY A 50 -0.58 -8.41 11.28
C GLY A 50 0.83 -8.42 10.70
N ARG A 51 0.99 -8.85 9.43
CA ARG A 51 2.22 -8.69 8.65
C ARG A 51 2.08 -7.46 7.77
N PHE A 52 3.04 -6.55 7.82
CA PHE A 52 3.06 -5.38 6.96
C PHE A 52 4.47 -4.84 6.73
N PHE A 53 4.63 -4.05 5.67
CA PHE A 53 5.89 -3.36 5.38
C PHE A 53 5.76 -1.86 5.61
N THR A 54 6.69 -1.32 6.41
CA THR A 54 6.81 0.12 6.64
C THR A 54 7.64 0.78 5.53
N PRO A 55 7.61 2.12 5.42
CA PRO A 55 8.45 2.84 4.47
C PRO A 55 9.94 2.52 4.61
N GLU A 56 10.42 2.26 5.84
CA GLU A 56 11.80 1.90 6.12
C GLU A 56 12.17 0.50 5.59
N LEU A 57 11.19 -0.42 5.54
CA LEU A 57 11.36 -1.75 4.99
C LEU A 57 11.26 -1.77 3.46
N ASP A 58 10.66 -0.73 2.85
CA ASP A 58 10.47 -0.60 1.41
C ASP A 58 9.76 -1.84 0.81
N GLY A 59 8.43 -1.80 0.79
CA GLY A 59 7.60 -2.90 0.30
C GLY A 59 7.91 -3.35 -1.13
N LEU A 60 8.46 -2.49 -2.00
CA LEU A 60 8.86 -2.89 -3.35
C LEU A 60 10.06 -3.85 -3.36
N LYS A 61 10.93 -3.78 -2.34
CA LYS A 61 12.10 -4.64 -2.19
C LYS A 61 11.82 -5.95 -1.43
N GLN A 62 10.62 -6.10 -0.88
CA GLN A 62 10.26 -7.28 -0.09
C GLN A 62 9.59 -8.36 -0.95
N GLU A 63 9.68 -9.60 -0.48
CA GLU A 63 8.91 -10.72 -1.05
C GLU A 63 7.46 -10.66 -0.60
N TRP A 64 6.53 -10.73 -1.55
CA TRP A 64 5.08 -10.71 -1.28
C TRP A 64 4.54 -12.13 -1.38
N THR A 65 3.97 -12.63 -0.28
CA THR A 65 3.52 -14.03 -0.19
C THR A 65 2.15 -14.11 0.50
N GLY A 66 1.31 -15.01 0.01
CA GLY A 66 -0.06 -15.21 0.50
C GLY A 66 -1.08 -14.32 -0.22
N THR A 67 -2.09 -13.84 0.51
CA THR A 67 -3.06 -12.86 0.03
C THR A 67 -2.66 -11.46 0.50
N CYS A 68 -2.30 -10.60 -0.44
CA CYS A 68 -1.71 -9.29 -0.18
C CYS A 68 -2.74 -8.16 -0.41
N TRP A 69 -2.86 -7.27 0.56
CA TRP A 69 -3.52 -5.98 0.44
C TRP A 69 -2.52 -4.91 0.00
N MET A 70 -2.83 -4.18 -1.08
CA MET A 70 -1.99 -3.11 -1.61
C MET A 70 -2.74 -1.79 -1.67
N ASN A 71 -2.46 -0.92 -0.70
CA ASN A 71 -2.88 0.48 -0.70
C ASN A 71 -1.63 1.39 -0.69
N LEU A 72 -0.94 1.41 -1.82
CA LEU A 72 0.30 2.16 -2.07
C LEU A 72 0.13 3.68 -1.89
N PRO A 73 1.24 4.44 -1.69
CA PRO A 73 1.23 5.89 -1.77
C PRO A 73 0.93 6.36 -3.20
N TYR A 74 -0.16 7.11 -3.39
CA TYR A 74 -0.56 7.56 -4.71
C TYR A 74 0.43 8.59 -5.26
N GLY A 75 1.20 8.19 -6.27
CA GLY A 75 2.30 9.01 -6.77
C GLY A 75 2.89 8.52 -8.08
N ARG A 76 4.16 8.88 -8.32
CA ARG A 76 4.86 8.56 -9.57
C ARG A 76 5.21 7.08 -9.70
N GLU A 77 5.24 6.35 -8.60
CA GLU A 77 5.71 4.96 -8.55
C GLU A 77 4.58 3.93 -8.65
N ILE A 78 3.33 4.36 -8.90
CA ILE A 78 2.16 3.46 -9.06
C ILE A 78 2.48 2.31 -10.02
N SER A 79 3.14 2.60 -11.14
CA SER A 79 3.51 1.58 -12.14
C SER A 79 4.40 0.48 -11.57
N LEU A 80 5.32 0.81 -10.65
CA LEU A 80 6.22 -0.17 -10.02
C LEU A 80 5.46 -1.09 -9.07
N TRP A 81 4.52 -0.53 -8.31
CA TRP A 81 3.65 -1.33 -7.43
C TRP A 81 2.75 -2.27 -8.22
N ILE A 82 2.22 -1.82 -9.36
CA ILE A 82 1.42 -2.67 -10.26
C ILE A 82 2.28 -3.78 -10.87
N GLU A 83 3.47 -3.47 -11.36
CA GLU A 83 4.39 -4.46 -11.93
C GLU A 83 4.71 -5.55 -10.91
N LYS A 84 5.04 -5.16 -9.68
CA LYS A 84 5.29 -6.11 -8.59
C LYS A 84 4.05 -6.91 -8.20
N ALA A 85 2.87 -6.31 -8.20
CA ALA A 85 1.61 -7.02 -7.95
C ALA A 85 1.36 -8.11 -9.01
N VAL A 86 1.63 -7.80 -10.29
CA VAL A 86 1.51 -8.76 -11.40
C VAL A 86 2.52 -9.89 -11.27
N GLU A 87 3.78 -9.58 -10.96
CA GLU A 87 4.82 -10.59 -10.71
C GLU A 87 4.41 -11.52 -9.56
N THR A 88 3.97 -10.94 -8.45
CA THR A 88 3.50 -11.67 -7.26
C THR A 88 2.34 -12.60 -7.61
N ALA A 89 1.36 -12.11 -8.39
CA ALA A 89 0.24 -12.92 -8.86
C ALA A 89 0.67 -14.07 -9.77
N ASN A 90 1.63 -13.84 -10.67
CA ASN A 90 2.19 -14.87 -11.54
C ASN A 90 2.95 -15.96 -10.75
N ASN A 91 3.46 -15.63 -9.57
CA ASN A 91 4.12 -16.57 -8.66
C ASN A 91 3.15 -17.37 -7.78
N GLY A 92 1.83 -17.27 -8.02
CA GLY A 92 0.81 -18.07 -7.32
C GLY A 92 0.27 -17.44 -6.05
N HIS A 93 0.48 -16.14 -5.85
CA HIS A 93 -0.08 -15.38 -4.74
C HIS A 93 -1.28 -14.53 -5.20
N THR A 94 -2.05 -14.00 -4.25
CA THR A 94 -3.18 -13.10 -4.56
C THR A 94 -2.82 -11.69 -4.16
N VAL A 95 -3.08 -10.70 -5.01
CA VAL A 95 -2.90 -9.29 -4.68
C VAL A 95 -4.20 -8.53 -4.98
N VAL A 96 -4.71 -7.82 -3.99
CA VAL A 96 -5.86 -6.91 -4.15
C VAL A 96 -5.37 -5.49 -3.93
N GLY A 97 -5.44 -4.68 -4.99
CA GLY A 97 -4.95 -3.31 -5.00
C GLY A 97 -6.07 -2.26 -4.99
N LEU A 98 -5.94 -1.25 -4.13
CA LEU A 98 -6.74 -0.03 -4.19
C LEU A 98 -5.99 1.03 -4.99
N LEU A 99 -6.38 1.21 -6.25
CA LEU A 99 -5.73 2.12 -7.19
C LEU A 99 -6.56 3.39 -7.42
N PRO A 100 -5.94 4.58 -7.50
CA PRO A 100 -6.65 5.79 -7.88
C PRO A 100 -6.99 5.72 -9.37
N VAL A 101 -8.24 6.03 -9.72
CA VAL A 101 -8.64 6.24 -11.11
C VAL A 101 -8.62 7.74 -11.39
N ARG A 102 -7.87 8.14 -12.43
CA ARG A 102 -7.98 9.49 -12.99
C ARG A 102 -9.03 9.48 -14.09
N THR A 103 -10.14 10.17 -13.85
CA THR A 103 -11.23 10.32 -14.82
C THR A 103 -11.19 11.64 -15.58
N ASP A 104 -10.23 12.50 -15.27
CA ASP A 104 -10.11 13.82 -15.90
C ASP A 104 -9.46 13.69 -17.28
N VAL A 105 -10.28 13.84 -18.32
CA VAL A 105 -9.86 14.10 -19.69
C VAL A 105 -9.84 15.61 -19.92
N VAL A 106 -8.65 16.15 -20.21
CA VAL A 106 -8.45 17.44 -20.88
C VAL A 106 -7.44 17.27 -21.99
#